data_AF-K3WU23-F1
#
_entry.id   AF-K3WU23-F1
#
_cell.length_a   1.000
_cell.length_b   1.000
_cell.length_c   1.000
_cell.angle_alpha   90.00
_cell.angle_beta   90.00
_cell.angle_gamma   90.00
#
_symmetry.space_group_name_H-M   'P 1'
#
loop_
_entity.id
_entity.type
_entity.pdbx_description
1 polymer ?
#
loop_
_entity_poly.entity_id
_entity_poly.type
_entity_poly.pdbx_seq_one_letter_code
_entity_poly.pdbx_strand_id
1 'polypeptide(L)'
;MRDQIQALWKALGPHTEFVFMNAPLEAQGKADAMIEEHYDRVRPFYEWARIHVDVSGQPISISTPKVAAQVRERAGNDTEWFMRYYGLAEAIAYADDQIRQHGPFDVAISFLKASCSS
;
A
#
# COMPACT_ATOMS: atom_id res chain seq x y z
N MET A 1 -3.05 10.84 3.82
CA MET A 1 -2.22 11.45 2.76
C MET A 1 -1.87 12.91 3.03
N ARG A 2 -2.82 13.85 3.15
CA ARG A 2 -2.50 15.29 3.28
C ARG A 2 -1.55 15.63 4.44
N ASP A 3 -1.80 15.05 5.61
CA ASP A 3 -0.96 15.26 6.79
C ASP A 3 0.44 14.62 6.65
N GLN A 4 0.53 13.51 5.91
CA GLN A 4 1.79 12.78 5.68
C GLN A 4 2.73 13.53 4.72
N ILE A 5 2.19 14.38 3.84
CA ILE A 5 2.97 15.15 2.87
C ILE A 5 3.22 16.59 3.28
N GLN A 6 2.78 17.01 4.46
CA GLN A 6 2.84 18.42 4.88
C GLN A 6 4.28 18.95 4.95
N ALA A 7 5.24 18.09 5.31
CA ALA A 7 6.67 18.43 5.25
C ALA A 7 7.14 18.66 3.80
N LEU A 8 6.62 17.88 2.85
CA LEU A 8 6.95 18.00 1.43
C LEU A 8 6.40 19.30 0.83
N TRP A 9 5.17 19.68 1.20
CA TRP A 9 4.59 20.98 0.85
C TRP A 9 5.48 22.14 1.27
N LYS A 10 6.00 22.10 2.49
CA LYS A 10 6.92 23.12 3.00
C LYS A 10 8.24 23.16 2.25
N ALA A 11 8.74 22.01 1.81
CA ALA A 11 10.03 21.90 1.13
C ALA A 11 9.99 22.32 -0.35
N LEU A 12 8.93 21.92 -1.07
CA LEU A 12 8.80 22.18 -2.52
C LEU A 12 8.21 23.56 -2.82
N GLY A 13 7.63 24.22 -1.83
CA GLY A 13 7.16 25.61 -1.94
C GLY A 13 5.77 25.75 -2.55
N PRO A 14 5.25 26.99 -2.59
CA PRO A 14 3.83 27.27 -2.84
C PRO A 14 3.35 27.03 -4.27
N HIS A 15 4.27 26.83 -5.23
CA HIS A 15 3.94 26.60 -6.64
C HIS A 15 3.88 25.13 -7.02
N THR A 16 3.97 24.22 -6.03
CA THR A 16 3.88 22.79 -6.30
C THR A 16 2.43 22.33 -6.23
N GLU A 17 1.96 21.68 -7.29
CA GLU A 17 0.67 21.02 -7.34
C GLU A 17 0.80 19.54 -6.96
N PHE A 18 -0.20 19.03 -6.23
CA PHE A 18 -0.21 17.66 -5.76
C PHE A 18 -1.45 16.95 -6.29
N VAL A 19 -1.22 15.90 -7.05
CA VAL A 19 -2.27 14.98 -7.50
C VAL A 19 -2.18 13.72 -6.64
N PHE A 20 -3.32 13.32 -6.09
CA PHE A 20 -3.44 12.12 -5.28
C PHE A 20 -4.20 11.06 -6.06
N MET A 21 -3.67 9.85 -6.05
CA MET A 21 -4.26 8.69 -6.71
C MET A 21 -4.49 7.59 -5.68
N ASN A 22 -5.71 7.04 -5.69
CA ASN A 22 -6.03 5.83 -4.94
C ASN A 22 -5.49 4.59 -5.66
N ALA A 23 -5.31 3.51 -4.93
CA ALA A 23 -5.00 2.23 -5.55
C ALA A 23 -6.21 1.69 -6.34
N PRO A 24 -6.01 0.83 -7.35
CA PRO A 24 -7.10 0.38 -8.21
C PRO A 24 -7.92 -0.79 -7.63
N LEU A 25 -7.38 -1.51 -6.65
CA LEU A 25 -8.04 -2.69 -6.11
C LEU A 25 -8.80 -2.33 -4.85
N GLU A 26 -10.09 -2.61 -4.80
CA GLU A 26 -10.84 -2.51 -3.54
C GLU A 26 -10.25 -3.48 -2.51
N ALA A 27 -10.04 -2.97 -1.29
CA ALA A 27 -9.49 -3.73 -0.18
C ALA A 27 -10.44 -4.89 0.17
N GLN A 28 -9.89 -6.09 0.33
CA GLN A 28 -10.66 -7.26 0.74
C GLN A 28 -10.40 -7.56 2.21
N GLY A 29 -11.40 -7.31 3.06
CA GLY A 29 -11.31 -7.52 4.50
C GLY A 29 -11.43 -6.20 5.28
N LYS A 30 -11.22 -6.27 6.59
CA LYS A 30 -11.15 -5.07 7.42
C LYS A 30 -9.80 -4.38 7.21
N ALA A 31 -9.79 -3.07 7.28
CA ALA A 31 -8.54 -2.34 7.38
C ALA A 31 -7.94 -2.55 8.79
N ASP A 32 -6.68 -2.14 8.96
CA ASP A 32 -6.08 -2.09 10.30
C ASP A 32 -7.00 -1.33 11.28
N ALA A 33 -7.12 -1.80 12.52
CA ALA A 33 -8.03 -1.23 13.51
C ALA A 33 -7.86 0.30 13.69
N MET A 34 -6.62 0.79 13.55
CA MET A 34 -6.33 2.22 13.60
C MET A 34 -6.90 2.98 12.40
N ILE A 35 -6.85 2.38 11.21
CA ILE A 35 -7.42 2.95 9.98
C ILE A 35 -8.94 2.95 10.07
N GLU A 36 -9.52 1.85 10.55
CA GLU A 36 -10.96 1.74 10.77
C GLU A 36 -11.46 2.83 11.74
N GLU A 37 -10.80 2.98 12.89
CA GLU A 37 -11.19 3.96 13.92
C GLU A 37 -11.18 5.41 13.40
N HIS A 38 -10.22 5.76 12.55
CA HIS A 38 -10.04 7.15 12.09
C HIS A 38 -10.71 7.44 10.75
N TYR A 39 -11.00 6.42 9.94
CA TYR A 39 -11.37 6.58 8.54
C TYR A 39 -12.54 5.70 8.07
N ASP A 40 -13.36 5.10 8.96
CA ASP A 40 -14.51 4.25 8.54
C ASP A 40 -15.46 4.96 7.56
N ARG A 41 -15.58 6.28 7.68
CA ARG A 41 -16.54 7.11 6.92
C ARG A 41 -16.17 7.28 5.46
N VAL A 42 -14.93 6.95 5.09
CA VAL A 42 -14.41 7.14 3.72
C VAL A 42 -14.24 5.81 2.97
N ARG A 43 -14.91 4.75 3.43
CA ARG A 43 -15.00 3.49 2.69
C ARG A 43 -15.58 3.69 1.28
N PRO A 44 -15.22 2.82 0.31
CA PRO A 44 -14.32 1.66 0.48
C PRO A 44 -12.83 2.05 0.51
N PHE A 45 -12.02 1.20 1.14
CA PHE A 45 -10.57 1.32 1.11
C PHE A 45 -10.00 0.61 -0.13
N TYR A 46 -8.79 1.00 -0.55
CA TYR A 46 -8.13 0.47 -1.74
C TYR A 46 -6.69 0.05 -1.47
N GLU A 47 -6.20 -0.97 -2.18
CA GLU A 47 -4.88 -1.58 -2.02
C GLU A 47 -4.11 -1.68 -3.35
N TRP A 48 -2.79 -1.45 -3.31
CA TRP A 48 -1.91 -1.53 -4.49
C TRP A 48 -1.51 -2.96 -4.83
N ALA A 49 -1.44 -3.84 -3.84
CA ALA A 49 -1.21 -5.26 -4.03
C ALA A 49 -1.63 -6.00 -2.76
N ARG A 50 -2.07 -7.25 -2.92
CA ARG A 50 -2.30 -8.17 -1.80
C ARG A 50 -1.04 -9.00 -1.59
N ILE A 51 -0.56 -9.04 -0.36
CA ILE A 51 0.66 -9.76 0.00
C ILE A 51 0.27 -11.02 0.75
N HIS A 52 0.56 -12.17 0.14
CA HIS A 52 0.43 -13.46 0.80
C HIS A 52 1.80 -14.03 1.10
N VAL A 53 1.91 -14.72 2.22
CA VAL A 53 3.13 -15.43 2.62
C VAL A 53 2.85 -16.92 2.71
N ASP A 54 3.78 -17.70 2.19
CA ASP A 54 3.69 -19.15 2.21
C ASP A 54 4.42 -19.71 3.42
N VAL A 55 3.86 -19.58 4.63
CA VAL A 55 4.54 -20.02 5.87
C VAL A 55 4.47 -21.55 6.06
N SER A 56 3.59 -22.26 5.36
CA SER A 56 3.39 -23.73 5.55
C SER A 56 2.73 -24.46 4.36
N GLY A 57 2.88 -23.99 3.13
CA GLY A 57 2.19 -24.52 1.94
C GLY A 57 0.79 -23.92 1.72
N GLN A 58 0.42 -22.88 2.46
CA GLN A 58 -0.86 -22.17 2.32
C GLN A 58 -0.61 -20.66 2.31
N PRO A 59 -1.23 -19.91 1.38
CA PRO A 59 -1.13 -18.46 1.34
C PRO A 59 -1.86 -17.85 2.53
N ILE A 60 -1.12 -17.21 3.43
CA ILE A 60 -1.68 -16.48 4.58
C ILE A 60 -1.52 -14.98 4.31
N SER A 61 -2.58 -14.22 4.54
CA SER A 61 -2.52 -12.76 4.46
C SER A 61 -1.66 -12.20 5.60
N ILE A 62 -0.80 -11.22 5.33
CA ILE A 62 -0.01 -10.52 6.35
C ILE A 62 -0.88 -9.48 7.06
N SER A 63 -1.93 -9.95 7.71
CA SER A 63 -2.98 -9.10 8.26
C SER A 63 -3.07 -9.22 9.78
N THR A 64 -2.29 -10.09 10.41
CA THR A 64 -2.26 -10.18 11.88
C THR A 64 -0.85 -9.93 12.41
N PRO A 65 -0.70 -9.34 13.63
CA PRO A 65 0.60 -9.16 14.26
C PRO A 65 1.40 -10.46 14.39
N LYS A 66 0.70 -11.59 14.60
CA LYS A 66 1.32 -12.92 14.68
C LYS A 66 1.94 -13.34 13.35
N VAL A 67 1.20 -13.21 12.24
CA VAL A 67 1.73 -13.51 10.91
C VAL A 67 2.85 -12.54 10.55
N ALA A 68 2.71 -11.25 10.85
CA ALA A 68 3.77 -10.27 10.63
C ALA A 68 5.06 -10.60 11.39
N ALA A 69 4.96 -11.11 12.63
CA ALA A 69 6.13 -11.57 13.40
C ALA A 69 6.80 -12.79 12.76
N GLN A 70 6.00 -13.79 12.33
CA GLN A 70 6.51 -14.97 11.63
C GLN A 70 7.20 -14.61 10.30
N VAL A 71 6.65 -13.64 9.56
CA VAL A 71 7.25 -13.13 8.33
C VAL A 71 8.60 -12.46 8.60
N ARG A 72 8.71 -11.65 9.66
CA ARG A 72 9.99 -11.01 10.03
C ARG A 72 11.04 -12.03 10.45
N GLU A 73 10.64 -13.01 11.26
CA GLU A 73 11.52 -14.10 11.68
C GLU A 73 12.06 -14.87 10.47
N ARG A 74 11.17 -15.24 9.55
CA ARG A 74 11.57 -15.91 8.31
C ARG A 74 12.46 -15.03 7.44
N ALA A 75 12.12 -13.76 7.25
CA ALA A 75 12.95 -12.83 6.46
C ALA A 75 14.35 -12.61 7.06
N GLY A 76 14.54 -12.83 8.36
CA GLY A 76 15.86 -12.79 8.99
C GLY A 76 16.68 -14.07 8.79
N ASN A 77 16.03 -15.19 8.47
CA ASN A 77 16.65 -16.52 8.42
C ASN A 77 16.77 -17.09 6.99
N ASP A 78 15.88 -16.70 6.07
CA ASP A 78 15.86 -17.15 4.68
C ASP A 78 16.55 -16.15 3.75
N THR A 79 17.23 -16.68 2.74
CA THR A 79 17.82 -15.89 1.65
C THR A 79 16.92 -15.85 0.41
N GLU A 80 15.88 -16.67 0.36
CA GLU A 80 14.94 -16.74 -0.75
C GLU A 80 13.69 -15.90 -0.52
N TRP A 81 13.20 -15.29 -1.60
CA TRP A 81 11.99 -14.48 -1.57
C TRP A 81 10.73 -15.35 -1.42
N PHE A 82 9.97 -15.18 -0.34
CA PHE A 82 8.82 -16.02 0.01
C PHE A 82 7.46 -15.31 0.00
N MET A 83 7.42 -14.03 -0.35
CA MET A 83 6.18 -13.25 -0.46
C MET A 83 5.60 -13.34 -1.88
N ARG A 84 4.29 -13.52 -1.98
CA ARG A 84 3.55 -13.49 -3.24
C ARG A 84 2.70 -12.23 -3.30
N TYR A 85 2.82 -11.49 -4.39
CA TYR A 85 2.05 -10.29 -4.64
C TYR A 85 0.97 -10.56 -5.68
N TYR A 86 -0.27 -10.28 -5.32
CA TYR A 86 -1.41 -10.37 -6.22
C TYR A 86 -1.90 -8.97 -6.58
N GLY A 87 -2.18 -8.75 -7.87
CA GLY A 87 -2.68 -7.46 -8.38
C GLY A 87 -1.61 -6.39 -8.62
N LEU A 88 -0.33 -6.65 -8.28
CA LEU A 88 0.75 -5.66 -8.46
C LEU A 88 0.95 -5.24 -9.92
N ALA A 89 0.88 -6.18 -10.87
CA ALA A 89 1.04 -5.87 -12.29
C ALA A 89 -0.10 -4.98 -12.82
N GLU A 90 -1.33 -5.29 -12.43
CA GLU A 90 -2.50 -4.46 -12.74
C GLU A 90 -2.37 -3.06 -12.13
N ALA A 91 -1.90 -2.98 -10.89
CA ALA A 91 -1.76 -1.71 -10.20
C ALA A 91 -0.65 -0.83 -10.79
N ILE A 92 0.45 -1.42 -11.27
CA ILE A 92 1.49 -0.71 -12.02
C ILE A 92 0.93 -0.19 -13.35
N ALA A 93 0.19 -1.01 -14.09
CA ALA A 93 -0.42 -0.59 -15.35
C ALA A 93 -1.40 0.59 -15.14
N TYR A 94 -2.24 0.49 -14.10
CA TYR A 94 -3.15 1.57 -13.71
C TYR A 94 -2.40 2.86 -13.35
N ALA A 95 -1.33 2.77 -12.55
CA ALA A 95 -0.53 3.93 -12.18
C ALA A 95 0.11 4.60 -13.41
N ASP A 96 0.62 3.80 -14.35
CA ASP A 96 1.21 4.30 -15.59
C ASP A 96 0.17 5.03 -16.46
N ASP A 97 -1.05 4.48 -16.58
CA ASP A 97 -2.15 5.13 -17.30
C ASP A 97 -2.57 6.45 -16.64
N GLN A 98 -2.63 6.51 -15.31
CA GLN A 98 -2.96 7.74 -14.57
C GLN A 98 -1.86 8.81 -14.72
N ILE A 99 -0.58 8.41 -14.71
CA ILE A 99 0.55 9.31 -14.99
C ILE A 99 0.45 9.88 -16.40
N ARG A 100 0.14 9.03 -17.40
CA ARG A 100 -0.03 9.47 -18.79
C ARG A 100 -1.24 10.38 -18.98
N GLN A 101 -2.33 10.15 -18.25
CA GLN A 101 -3.57 10.92 -18.38
C GLN A 101 -3.52 12.29 -17.67
N HIS A 102 -2.83 12.38 -16.53
CA HIS A 102 -2.85 13.56 -15.67
C HIS A 102 -1.52 14.33 -15.63
N GLY A 103 -0.48 13.78 -16.25
CA GLY A 103 0.82 14.42 -16.35
C GLY A 103 0.85 15.58 -17.36
N PRO A 104 2.04 16.17 -17.57
CA PRO A 104 3.33 15.70 -17.07
C PRO A 104 3.51 15.92 -15.56
N PHE A 105 4.25 15.00 -14.92
CA PHE A 105 4.67 15.10 -13.52
C PHE A 105 6.19 15.12 -13.44
N ASP A 106 6.76 16.01 -12.61
CA ASP A 106 8.20 16.06 -12.39
C ASP A 106 8.68 14.99 -11.40
N VAL A 107 7.81 14.59 -10.47
CA VAL A 107 8.13 13.63 -9.39
C VAL A 107 6.90 12.79 -9.05
N ALA A 108 7.10 11.47 -8.92
CA ALA A 108 6.12 10.56 -8.34
C ALA A 108 6.63 10.03 -6.99
N ILE A 109 5.76 10.05 -5.96
CA ILE A 109 6.10 9.60 -4.60
C ILE A 109 5.00 8.68 -4.11
N SER A 110 5.37 7.49 -3.64
CA SER A 110 4.46 6.54 -2.99
C SER A 110 4.78 6.41 -1.51
N PHE A 111 3.76 6.46 -0.65
CA PHE A 111 3.88 6.06 0.75
C PHE A 111 3.30 4.66 0.89
N LEU A 112 4.16 3.64 0.98
CA LEU A 112 3.74 2.27 1.26
C LEU A 112 3.57 2.10 2.78
N LYS A 113 2.32 2.07 3.26
CA LYS A 113 1.99 1.44 4.55
C LYS A 113 1.35 0.09 4.22
N ALA A 114 2.18 -0.95 4.15
CA ALA A 114 1.72 -2.31 3.90
C ALA A 114 1.15 -2.92 5.19
N SER A 115 -0.15 -2.78 5.43
CA SER A 115 -0.99 -3.82 6.07
C SER A 115 -2.42 -3.34 6.33
N CYS A 116 -3.40 -4.08 5.82
CA CYS A 116 -4.76 -4.13 6.36
C CYS A 116 -4.87 -5.39 7.24
N SER A 117 -5.53 -5.29 8.40
CA SER A 117 -5.68 -6.41 9.34
C SER A 117 -7.03 -7.11 9.20
N SER A 118 -7.04 -8.44 9.07
CA SER A 118 -8.24 -9.27 8.95
C SER A 118 -8.78 -9.69 10.31
#